data_AF-A0ABD5NUK2-F1
#
_entry.id   AF-A0ABD5NUK2-F1
#
_cell.length_a   1.000
_cell.length_b   1.000
_cell.length_c   1.000
_cell.angle_alpha   90.00
_cell.angle_beta   90.00
_cell.angle_gamma   90.00
#
_symmetry.space_group_name_H-M   'P 1'
#
loop_
_entity.id
_entity.type
_entity.pdbx_description
1 polymer ?
#
loop_
_entity_poly.entity_id
_entity_poly.type
_entity_poly.pdbx_seq_one_letter_code
_entity_poly.pdbx_strand_id
1 'polypeptide(L)'
;MRTDEDFPAVAAIFVVGMALPIAVALAIHDVLALYLTGRQFASLGAAAFALLTWVLLEAREIDRANFLVASLVLPWIGAVGVVFVGFTVGQHPGGFRYLFGEFEDLGAYAALYTIGGVVAVALLRGVERFTRRDGWRPAPLTVAVGLVAVLVLGSAVGGAYVTIAASSASISDVEADVIDRRSSYETDGTGLVVVVEGEPTELRLTVTAPDGTTAVERLTDEDLRDGTATVELEDWRFDAPLRAGTYEVELSALTGVTVDRTTYTIETEPTPSLRQVEVVPPNGEPTIDVPTDATGRESGTESQVRIVTVIANEGDAPSEFATRLVAGDGEFVTVEAIVIEPGRSGVTVVGLSDEDVERVHRESDGELEVEVIFDGEVVTTERVMLPAPETDSG
;
A
#
# COMPACT_ATOMS: atom_id res chain seq x y z
N MET A 1 21.56 49.59 12.45
CA MET A 1 20.23 48.98 12.58
C MET A 1 20.37 47.77 13.47
N ARG A 2 19.45 47.59 14.44
CA ARG A 2 19.55 46.54 15.46
C ARG A 2 19.09 45.21 14.87
N THR A 3 20.05 44.32 14.62
CA THR A 3 19.85 42.96 14.10
C THR A 3 18.86 42.11 14.91
N ASP A 4 18.71 42.40 16.21
CA ASP A 4 17.89 41.60 17.12
C ASP A 4 16.38 41.91 17.04
N GLU A 5 15.99 43.08 16.53
CA GLU A 5 14.57 43.48 16.42
C GLU A 5 13.89 42.94 15.15
N ASP A 6 14.68 42.56 14.12
CA ASP A 6 14.16 42.10 12.82
C ASP A 6 13.89 40.59 12.78
N PHE A 7 14.59 39.80 13.58
CA PHE A 7 14.49 38.33 13.56
C PHE A 7 13.07 37.81 13.84
N PRO A 8 12.29 38.35 14.81
CA PRO A 8 10.90 37.94 15.02
C PRO A 8 10.00 38.18 13.79
N ALA A 9 10.22 39.27 13.07
CA ALA A 9 9.46 39.58 11.86
C ALA A 9 9.82 38.61 10.71
N VAL A 10 11.11 38.30 10.55
CA VAL A 10 11.57 37.28 9.61
C VAL A 10 11.01 35.90 9.96
N ALA A 11 11.06 35.53 11.24
CA ALA A 11 10.52 34.26 11.71
C ALA A 11 9.01 34.15 11.46
N ALA A 12 8.25 35.22 11.73
CA ALA A 12 6.83 35.28 11.43
C ALA A 12 6.53 35.11 9.93
N ILE A 13 7.33 35.71 9.04
CA ILE A 13 7.18 35.53 7.59
C ILE A 13 7.34 34.05 7.20
N PHE A 14 8.37 33.37 7.71
CA PHE A 14 8.58 31.93 7.43
C PHE A 14 7.48 31.06 8.03
N VAL A 15 7.11 31.29 9.28
CA VAL A 15 6.06 30.51 9.96
C VAL A 15 4.73 30.65 9.22
N VAL A 16 4.30 31.87 8.90
CA VAL A 16 3.04 32.09 8.16
C VAL A 16 3.15 31.56 6.74
N GLY A 17 4.26 31.81 6.07
CA GLY A 17 4.50 31.37 4.69
C GLY A 17 4.45 29.85 4.53
N MET A 18 4.96 29.11 5.51
CA MET A 18 4.92 27.65 5.51
C MET A 18 3.63 27.07 6.08
N ALA A 19 3.02 27.72 7.08
CA ALA A 19 1.79 27.23 7.69
C ALA A 19 0.57 27.44 6.77
N LEU A 20 0.57 28.48 5.93
CA LEU A 20 -0.56 28.81 5.06
C LEU A 20 -0.88 27.69 4.05
N PRO A 21 0.07 27.17 3.24
CA PRO A 21 -0.19 26.02 2.36
C PRO A 21 -0.64 24.78 3.13
N ILE A 22 -0.08 24.53 4.32
CA ILE A 22 -0.52 23.41 5.18
C ILE A 22 -1.98 23.61 5.59
N ALA A 23 -2.36 24.80 6.04
CA ALA A 23 -3.73 25.12 6.40
C ALA A 23 -4.69 25.01 5.20
N VAL A 24 -4.26 25.45 4.03
CA VAL A 24 -5.05 25.34 2.78
C VAL A 24 -5.22 23.87 2.39
N ALA A 25 -4.17 23.05 2.44
CA ALA A 25 -4.29 21.61 2.20
C ALA A 25 -5.23 20.95 3.22
N LEU A 26 -5.09 21.25 4.51
CA LEU A 26 -6.00 20.72 5.52
C LEU A 26 -7.47 21.13 5.28
N ALA A 27 -7.71 22.34 4.78
CA ALA A 27 -9.07 22.87 4.56
C ALA A 27 -9.72 22.40 3.25
N ILE A 28 -8.96 22.28 2.16
CA ILE A 28 -9.49 22.06 0.81
C ILE A 28 -8.68 21.05 -0.03
N HIS A 29 -7.91 20.15 0.59
CA HIS A 29 -7.12 19.15 -0.14
C HIS A 29 -7.95 18.33 -1.14
N ASP A 30 -9.19 17.96 -0.83
CA ASP A 30 -10.04 17.22 -1.76
C ASP A 30 -10.22 17.97 -3.09
N VAL A 31 -10.29 19.31 -3.04
CA VAL A 31 -10.39 20.18 -4.23
C VAL A 31 -9.02 20.41 -4.87
N LEU A 32 -7.95 20.51 -4.07
CA LEU A 32 -6.59 20.72 -4.59
C LEU A 32 -6.02 19.48 -5.27
N ALA A 33 -6.29 18.30 -4.71
CA ALA A 33 -5.95 17.00 -5.28
C ALA A 33 -6.64 16.79 -6.65
N LEU A 34 -7.71 17.54 -6.95
CA LEU A 34 -8.31 17.56 -8.28
C LEU A 34 -7.39 18.13 -9.37
N TYR A 35 -6.42 18.96 -9.01
CA TYR A 35 -5.69 19.79 -9.97
C TYR A 35 -4.18 19.75 -9.79
N LEU A 36 -3.69 19.40 -8.60
CA LEU A 36 -2.27 19.47 -8.25
C LEU A 36 -1.89 18.28 -7.39
N THR A 37 -0.74 17.67 -7.66
CA THR A 37 -0.11 16.77 -6.68
C THR A 37 0.38 17.57 -5.47
N GLY A 38 0.58 16.92 -4.32
CA GLY A 38 1.10 17.58 -3.12
C GLY A 38 2.40 18.35 -3.37
N ARG A 39 3.29 17.77 -4.19
CA ARG A 39 4.58 18.36 -4.58
C ARG A 39 4.42 19.58 -5.48
N GLN A 40 3.49 19.54 -6.43
CA GLN A 40 3.17 20.70 -7.28
C GLN A 40 2.59 21.83 -6.45
N PHE A 41 1.65 21.52 -5.54
CA PHE A 41 1.06 22.50 -4.64
C PHE A 41 2.11 23.12 -3.70
N ALA A 42 2.99 22.31 -3.10
CA ALA A 42 4.10 22.79 -2.28
C ALA A 42 5.06 23.72 -3.05
N SER A 43 5.38 23.37 -4.31
CA SER A 43 6.24 24.18 -5.18
C SER A 43 5.61 25.54 -5.52
N LEU A 44 4.30 25.56 -5.80
CA LEU A 44 3.55 26.79 -6.04
C LEU A 44 3.50 27.67 -4.78
N GLY A 45 3.28 27.06 -3.62
CA GLY A 45 3.34 27.73 -2.32
C GLY A 45 4.71 28.38 -2.08
N ALA A 46 5.80 27.64 -2.32
CA ALA A 46 7.15 28.14 -2.16
C ALA A 46 7.49 29.28 -3.15
N ALA A 47 6.99 29.20 -4.39
CA ALA A 47 7.16 30.27 -5.37
C ALA A 47 6.38 31.54 -4.99
N ALA A 48 5.13 31.40 -4.54
CA ALA A 48 4.33 32.50 -4.02
C ALA A 48 4.99 33.14 -2.77
N PHE A 49 5.52 32.30 -1.88
CA PHE A 49 6.30 32.73 -0.73
C PHE A 49 7.53 33.54 -1.14
N ALA A 50 8.32 33.07 -2.12
CA ALA A 50 9.50 33.78 -2.62
C ALA A 50 9.15 35.17 -3.15
N LEU A 51 8.04 35.30 -3.89
CA LEU A 51 7.56 36.58 -4.43
C LEU A 51 7.09 37.54 -3.35
N LEU A 52 6.23 37.08 -2.44
CA LEU A 52 5.73 37.90 -1.33
C LEU A 52 6.88 38.38 -0.46
N THR A 53 7.80 37.48 -0.16
CA THR A 53 9.02 37.78 0.59
C THR A 53 9.85 38.83 -0.12
N TRP A 54 10.09 38.69 -1.43
CA TRP A 54 10.84 39.67 -2.20
C TRP A 54 10.22 41.08 -2.10
N VAL A 55 8.90 41.18 -2.25
CA VAL A 55 8.16 42.45 -2.09
C VAL A 55 8.29 43.00 -0.67
N LEU A 56 8.21 42.15 0.36
CA LEU A 56 8.34 42.56 1.75
C LEU A 56 9.76 43.04 2.09
N LEU A 57 10.79 42.35 1.60
CA LEU A 57 12.19 42.74 1.77
C LEU A 57 12.45 44.12 1.16
N GLU A 58 11.85 44.40 0.00
CA GLU A 58 11.96 45.71 -0.64
C GLU A 58 11.18 46.81 0.12
N ALA A 59 9.99 46.49 0.64
CA ALA A 59 9.12 47.47 1.29
C ALA A 59 9.47 47.78 2.76
N ARG A 60 10.11 46.85 3.47
CA ARG A 60 10.33 46.92 4.93
C ARG A 60 11.79 47.06 5.35
N GLU A 61 12.73 47.17 4.40
CA GLU A 61 14.17 47.31 4.65
C GLU A 61 14.76 46.23 5.59
N ILE A 62 14.21 45.02 5.55
CA ILE A 62 14.63 43.89 6.39
C ILE A 62 16.09 43.52 6.09
N ASP A 63 16.88 43.19 7.13
CA ASP A 63 18.26 42.74 6.97
C ASP A 63 18.34 41.42 6.17
N ARG A 64 19.02 41.50 5.03
CA ARG A 64 19.19 40.41 4.06
C ARG A 64 20.06 39.28 4.60
N ALA A 65 21.04 39.60 5.43
CA ALA A 65 21.92 38.59 6.02
C ALA A 65 21.14 37.72 7.00
N ASN A 66 20.37 38.37 7.88
CA ASN A 66 19.48 37.68 8.82
C ASN A 66 18.39 36.89 8.08
N PHE A 67 17.81 37.46 7.02
CA PHE A 67 16.82 36.76 6.22
C PHE A 67 17.40 35.51 5.52
N LEU A 68 18.60 35.60 4.96
CA LEU A 68 19.26 34.47 4.31
C LEU A 68 19.57 33.35 5.31
N VAL A 69 20.10 33.70 6.49
CA VAL A 69 20.35 32.71 7.56
C VAL A 69 19.04 32.07 8.01
N ALA A 70 18.00 32.87 8.22
CA ALA A 70 16.68 32.36 8.58
C ALA A 70 16.10 31.43 7.52
N SER A 71 16.30 31.74 6.23
CA SER A 71 15.86 30.88 5.12
C SER A 71 16.51 29.50 5.09
N LEU A 72 17.72 29.38 5.64
CA LEU A 72 18.44 28.10 5.72
C LEU A 72 18.06 27.28 6.95
N VAL A 73 17.54 27.91 8.00
CA VAL A 73 17.34 27.26 9.31
C VAL A 73 15.86 27.06 9.63
N LEU A 74 15.03 28.08 9.43
CA LEU A 74 13.62 28.05 9.84
C LEU A 74 12.78 27.02 9.09
N PRO A 75 12.98 26.74 7.78
CA PRO A 75 12.22 25.69 7.11
C PRO A 75 12.42 24.30 7.72
N TRP A 76 13.63 24.01 8.18
CA TRP A 76 13.94 22.72 8.83
C TRP A 76 13.36 22.63 10.24
N ILE A 77 13.43 23.72 11.01
CA ILE A 77 12.74 23.80 12.32
C ILE A 77 11.23 23.62 12.13
N GLY A 78 10.66 24.26 11.10
CA GLY A 78 9.25 24.13 10.73
C GLY A 78 8.88 22.69 10.39
N ALA A 79 9.68 22.01 9.56
CA ALA A 79 9.46 20.60 9.20
C ALA A 79 9.45 19.68 10.43
N VAL A 80 10.40 19.86 11.36
CA VAL A 80 10.41 19.13 12.65
C VAL A 80 9.15 19.43 13.47
N GLY A 81 8.72 20.70 13.51
CA GLY A 81 7.47 21.10 14.16
C GLY A 81 6.23 20.45 13.54
N VAL A 82 6.17 20.33 12.21
CA VAL A 82 5.08 19.68 11.48
C VAL A 82 4.99 18.20 11.82
N VAL A 83 6.12 17.49 11.95
CA VAL A 83 6.15 16.09 12.41
C VAL A 83 5.55 15.96 13.81
N PHE A 84 5.94 16.86 14.71
CA PHE A 84 5.45 16.83 16.10
C PHE A 84 3.94 17.11 16.18
N VAL A 85 3.45 18.09 15.40
CA VAL A 85 2.02 18.40 15.31
C VAL A 85 1.25 17.22 14.71
N GLY A 86 1.76 16.61 13.63
CA GLY A 86 1.17 15.43 13.00
C GLY A 86 1.05 14.23 13.95
N PHE A 87 2.04 14.03 14.84
CA PHE A 87 1.97 13.04 15.92
C PHE A 87 0.90 13.36 16.97
N THR A 88 0.72 14.64 17.33
CA THR A 88 -0.21 15.05 18.39
C THR A 88 -1.68 15.13 17.95
N VAL A 89 -1.95 15.38 16.66
CA VAL A 89 -3.32 15.54 16.13
C VAL A 89 -3.98 14.19 15.80
N GLY A 90 -3.23 13.08 15.94
CA GLY A 90 -3.68 11.75 15.54
C GLY A 90 -3.50 11.57 14.04
N GLN A 91 -3.04 10.37 13.64
CA GLN A 91 -2.88 10.08 12.23
C GLN A 91 -4.23 10.24 11.50
N HIS A 92 -4.20 10.87 10.31
CA HIS A 92 -5.23 10.85 9.27
C HIS A 92 -6.26 12.00 9.14
N PRO A 93 -5.85 13.28 8.99
CA PRO A 93 -6.53 14.17 8.06
C PRO A 93 -5.96 13.92 6.65
N GLY A 94 -6.81 13.64 5.65
CA GLY A 94 -6.38 13.41 4.25
C GLY A 94 -5.45 14.50 3.70
N GLY A 95 -5.61 15.75 4.15
CA GLY A 95 -4.75 16.87 3.77
C GLY A 95 -3.31 16.80 4.28
N PHE A 96 -3.02 16.07 5.36
CA PHE A 96 -1.64 15.86 5.82
C PHE A 96 -0.93 14.82 4.95
N ARG A 97 -1.60 13.70 4.63
CA ARG A 97 -1.09 12.69 3.68
C ARG A 97 -0.93 13.24 2.27
N TYR A 98 -1.77 14.20 1.87
CA TYR A 98 -1.64 14.87 0.58
C TYR A 98 -0.32 15.64 0.44
N LEU A 99 0.17 16.27 1.51
CA LEU A 99 1.43 17.05 1.51
C LEU A 99 2.65 16.26 1.97
N PHE A 100 2.47 15.28 2.85
CA PHE A 100 3.53 14.57 3.59
C PHE A 100 3.24 13.08 3.65
N GLY A 101 2.87 12.49 2.50
CA GLY A 101 2.55 11.07 2.40
C GLY A 101 3.73 10.21 2.85
N GLU A 102 4.94 10.68 2.52
CA GLU A 102 6.21 10.08 2.90
C GLU A 102 7.10 11.05 3.69
N PHE A 103 8.10 10.50 4.39
CA PHE A 103 9.09 11.33 5.09
C PHE A 103 9.93 12.18 4.11
N GLU A 104 10.13 11.67 2.89
CA GLU A 104 10.83 12.39 1.83
C GLU A 104 10.11 13.68 1.41
N ASP A 105 8.78 13.66 1.40
CA ASP A 105 7.95 14.82 1.07
C ASP A 105 8.14 15.99 2.05
N LEU A 106 8.32 15.68 3.33
CA LEU A 106 8.60 16.69 4.36
C LEU A 106 9.97 17.35 4.13
N GLY A 107 10.96 16.56 3.76
CA GLY A 107 12.29 17.05 3.37
C GLY A 107 12.24 17.93 2.12
N ALA A 108 11.49 17.48 1.10
CA ALA A 108 11.27 18.25 -0.13
C ALA A 108 10.55 19.58 0.16
N TYR A 109 9.56 19.59 1.04
CA TYR A 109 8.85 20.80 1.47
C TYR A 109 9.81 21.80 2.13
N ALA A 110 10.62 21.37 3.10
CA ALA A 110 11.61 22.24 3.75
C ALA A 110 12.63 22.81 2.75
N ALA A 111 13.09 21.98 1.81
CA ALA A 111 14.02 22.39 0.76
C ALA A 111 13.42 23.44 -0.17
N LEU A 112 12.16 23.27 -0.60
CA LEU A 112 11.46 24.23 -1.46
C LEU A 112 11.36 25.62 -0.81
N TYR A 113 11.02 25.71 0.47
CA TYR A 113 10.93 27.00 1.18
C TYR A 113 12.31 27.63 1.46
N THR A 114 13.33 26.79 1.66
CA THR A 114 14.74 27.25 1.72
C THR A 114 15.13 27.92 0.40
N ILE A 115 14.88 27.23 -0.72
CA ILE A 115 15.14 27.75 -2.07
C ILE A 115 14.34 29.03 -2.32
N GLY A 116 13.06 29.05 -1.95
CA GLY A 116 12.21 30.24 -2.10
C GLY A 116 12.75 31.47 -1.38
N GLY A 117 13.23 31.31 -0.14
CA GLY A 117 13.87 32.39 0.62
C GLY A 117 15.17 32.89 -0.03
N VAL A 118 16.02 31.96 -0.52
CA VAL A 118 17.25 32.31 -1.24
C VAL A 118 16.94 33.05 -2.54
N VAL A 119 15.94 32.59 -3.30
CA VAL A 119 15.49 33.23 -4.55
C VAL A 119 14.99 34.64 -4.29
N ALA A 120 14.23 34.88 -3.21
CA ALA A 120 13.76 36.22 -2.87
C ALA A 120 14.91 37.22 -2.66
N VAL A 121 15.98 36.80 -1.97
CA VAL A 121 17.19 37.61 -1.76
C VAL A 121 17.96 37.81 -3.07
N ALA A 122 18.04 36.77 -3.91
CA ALA A 122 18.70 36.84 -5.21
C ALA A 122 17.98 37.80 -6.17
N LEU A 123 16.63 37.77 -6.21
CA LEU A 123 15.80 38.68 -7.00
C LEU A 123 16.02 40.13 -6.56
N LEU A 124 16.02 40.41 -5.25
CA LEU A 124 16.30 41.74 -4.72
C LEU A 124 17.67 42.26 -5.19
N ARG A 125 18.72 41.43 -5.05
CA ARG A 125 20.07 41.79 -5.52
C ARG A 125 20.14 41.99 -7.04
N GLY A 126 19.41 41.18 -7.79
CA GLY A 126 19.32 41.28 -9.25
C GLY A 126 18.72 42.61 -9.69
N VAL A 127 17.59 42.98 -9.09
CA VAL A 127 16.89 44.25 -9.38
C VAL A 127 17.77 45.45 -9.05
N GLU A 128 18.44 45.46 -7.89
CA GLU A 128 19.38 46.54 -7.54
C GLU A 128 20.51 46.70 -8.55
N ARG A 129 21.04 45.58 -9.05
CA ARG A 129 22.12 45.57 -10.04
C ARG A 129 21.62 46.11 -11.39
N PHE A 130 20.41 45.76 -11.80
CA PHE A 130 19.76 46.28 -13.00
C PHE A 130 19.44 47.77 -12.90
N THR A 131 18.87 48.23 -11.77
CA THR A 131 18.55 49.64 -11.57
C THR A 131 19.80 50.52 -11.57
N ARG A 132 20.92 50.03 -11.02
CA ARG A 132 22.22 50.74 -11.08
C ARG A 132 22.79 50.83 -12.51
N ARG A 133 22.45 49.87 -13.38
CA ARG A 133 22.99 49.79 -14.74
C ARG A 133 22.18 50.59 -15.75
N ASP A 134 20.85 50.46 -15.69
CA ASP A 134 19.94 50.93 -16.75
C ASP A 134 18.95 52.01 -16.28
N GLY A 135 19.01 52.43 -15.00
CA GLY A 135 18.15 53.49 -14.43
C GLY A 135 16.66 53.13 -14.33
N TRP A 136 16.29 51.92 -14.75
CA TRP A 136 14.92 51.41 -14.70
C TRP A 136 14.68 50.60 -13.41
N ARG A 137 13.54 50.86 -12.77
CA ARG A 137 13.07 50.10 -11.59
C ARG A 137 11.69 49.54 -11.94
N PRO A 138 11.55 48.23 -12.24
CA PRO A 138 10.23 47.66 -12.45
C PRO A 138 9.43 47.81 -11.17
N ALA A 139 8.13 48.15 -11.28
CA ALA A 139 7.26 48.16 -10.11
C ALA A 139 7.17 46.73 -9.57
N PRO A 140 7.63 46.47 -8.33
CA PRO A 140 7.76 45.10 -7.81
C PRO A 140 6.41 44.37 -7.79
N LEU A 141 5.32 45.11 -7.61
CA LEU A 141 3.96 44.59 -7.65
C LEU A 141 3.56 44.11 -9.05
N THR A 142 4.00 44.76 -10.12
CA THR A 142 3.72 44.31 -11.50
C THR A 142 4.48 43.03 -11.85
N VAL A 143 5.73 42.90 -11.38
CA VAL A 143 6.53 41.67 -11.57
C VAL A 143 5.95 40.53 -10.74
N ALA A 144 5.56 40.79 -9.49
CA ALA A 144 4.91 39.80 -8.65
C ALA A 144 3.59 39.31 -9.25
N VAL A 145 2.73 40.23 -9.74
CA VAL A 145 1.48 39.87 -10.41
C VAL A 145 1.74 39.08 -11.69
N GLY A 146 2.72 39.47 -12.50
CA GLY A 146 3.10 38.74 -13.71
C GLY A 146 3.59 37.32 -13.41
N LEU A 147 4.40 37.14 -12.36
CA LEU A 147 4.92 35.84 -11.98
C LEU A 147 3.83 34.96 -11.34
N VAL A 148 2.92 35.54 -10.56
CA VAL A 148 1.70 34.85 -10.08
C VAL A 148 0.84 34.39 -11.26
N ALA A 149 0.64 35.24 -12.28
CA ALA A 149 -0.13 34.85 -13.47
C ALA A 149 0.53 33.69 -14.24
N VAL A 150 1.86 33.69 -14.37
CA VAL A 150 2.61 32.58 -14.96
C VAL A 150 2.50 31.31 -14.11
N LEU A 151 2.55 31.42 -12.79
CA LEU A 151 2.38 30.28 -11.88
C LEU A 151 0.97 29.69 -12.03
N VAL A 152 -0.08 30.52 -12.00
CA VAL A 152 -1.47 30.06 -12.18
C VAL A 152 -1.66 29.39 -13.53
N LEU A 153 -1.12 29.98 -14.61
CA LEU A 153 -1.19 29.38 -15.94
C LEU A 153 -0.42 28.05 -16.00
N GLY A 154 0.77 27.99 -15.41
CA GLY A 154 1.59 26.78 -15.30
C GLY A 154 0.88 25.69 -14.51
N SER A 155 0.21 26.03 -13.40
CA SER A 155 -0.64 25.12 -12.63
C SER A 155 -1.81 24.60 -13.45
N ALA A 156 -2.48 25.46 -14.20
CA ALA A 156 -3.61 25.05 -15.03
C ALA A 156 -3.17 24.09 -16.15
N VAL A 157 -2.03 24.35 -16.79
CA VAL A 157 -1.44 23.46 -17.81
C VAL A 157 -0.96 22.15 -17.19
N GLY A 158 -0.30 22.21 -16.02
CA GLY A 158 0.16 21.02 -15.29
C GLY A 158 -1.01 20.14 -14.82
N GLY A 159 -2.05 20.73 -14.25
CA GLY A 159 -3.26 20.02 -13.86
C GLY A 159 -4.02 19.43 -15.05
N ALA A 160 -4.04 20.14 -16.18
CA ALA A 160 -4.60 19.60 -17.43
C ALA A 160 -3.78 18.39 -17.92
N TYR A 161 -2.45 18.44 -17.84
CA TYR A 161 -1.60 17.30 -18.18
C TYR A 161 -1.88 16.09 -17.27
N VAL A 162 -1.93 16.29 -15.95
CA VAL A 162 -2.26 15.23 -14.99
C VAL A 162 -3.65 14.64 -15.27
N THR A 163 -4.64 15.48 -15.58
CA THR A 163 -5.99 15.00 -15.93
C THR A 163 -5.98 14.18 -17.21
N ILE A 164 -5.20 14.58 -18.22
CA ILE A 164 -5.07 13.85 -19.49
C ILE A 164 -4.36 12.51 -19.26
N ALA A 165 -3.24 12.51 -18.54
CA ALA A 165 -2.50 11.30 -18.19
C ALA A 165 -3.40 10.32 -17.42
N ALA A 166 -4.09 10.81 -16.39
CA ALA A 166 -5.05 10.00 -15.64
C ALA A 166 -6.17 9.47 -16.54
N SER A 167 -6.75 10.27 -17.44
CA SER A 167 -7.81 9.83 -18.34
C SER A 167 -7.40 8.79 -19.39
N SER A 168 -6.10 8.59 -19.57
CA SER A 168 -5.55 7.57 -20.48
C SER A 168 -5.27 6.24 -19.80
N ALA A 169 -5.34 6.20 -18.46
CA ALA A 169 -5.13 4.97 -17.72
C ALA A 169 -6.35 4.05 -17.84
N SER A 170 -6.10 2.74 -17.79
CA SER A 170 -7.13 1.72 -17.89
C SER A 170 -6.76 0.49 -17.08
N ILE A 171 -7.77 -0.23 -16.61
CA ILE A 171 -7.61 -1.54 -16.00
C ILE A 171 -7.49 -2.55 -17.13
N SER A 172 -6.28 -3.07 -17.35
CA SER A 172 -6.02 -4.02 -18.43
C SER A 172 -6.38 -5.45 -18.04
N ASP A 173 -6.24 -5.79 -16.76
CA ASP A 173 -6.53 -7.13 -16.26
C ASP A 173 -6.89 -7.13 -14.77
N VAL A 174 -7.69 -8.12 -14.38
CA VAL A 174 -8.06 -8.40 -12.99
C VAL A 174 -8.16 -9.91 -12.85
N GLU A 175 -7.39 -10.48 -11.94
CA GLU A 175 -7.39 -11.92 -11.67
C GLU A 175 -7.27 -12.19 -10.17
N ALA A 176 -7.86 -13.29 -9.71
CA ALA A 176 -7.60 -13.82 -8.39
C ALA A 176 -6.36 -14.72 -8.45
N ASP A 177 -5.31 -14.38 -7.71
CA ASP A 177 -4.00 -15.04 -7.81
C ASP A 177 -3.35 -15.24 -6.44
N VAL A 178 -2.31 -16.07 -6.41
CA VAL A 178 -1.42 -16.26 -5.28
C VAL A 178 -0.42 -15.10 -5.23
N ILE A 179 -0.35 -14.43 -4.08
CA ILE A 179 0.52 -13.27 -3.87
C ILE A 179 1.79 -13.73 -3.15
N ASP A 180 2.92 -13.68 -3.85
CA ASP A 180 4.25 -14.06 -3.34
C ASP A 180 4.77 -12.99 -2.35
N ARG A 181 4.66 -13.27 -1.05
CA ARG A 181 5.37 -12.47 -0.05
C ARG A 181 6.86 -12.78 -0.15
N ARG A 182 7.64 -11.83 -0.69
CA ARG A 182 9.13 -11.81 -0.63
C ARG A 182 9.74 -11.73 0.79
N SER A 183 8.96 -12.03 1.83
CA SER A 183 9.34 -12.13 3.23
C SER A 183 9.70 -13.58 3.53
N SER A 184 10.96 -13.85 3.88
CA SER A 184 11.56 -15.19 4.00
C SER A 184 10.99 -16.09 5.12
N TYR A 185 9.82 -15.77 5.68
CA TYR A 185 9.22 -16.46 6.82
C TYR A 185 7.68 -16.56 6.76
N GLU A 186 7.01 -16.04 5.72
CA GLU A 186 5.55 -16.06 5.62
C GLU A 186 5.07 -16.93 4.48
N THR A 187 3.95 -17.63 4.72
CA THR A 187 3.20 -18.43 3.76
C THR A 187 2.73 -17.55 2.59
N ASP A 188 2.61 -18.14 1.40
CA ASP A 188 1.97 -17.51 0.25
C ASP A 188 0.59 -16.95 0.64
N GLY A 189 0.28 -15.72 0.21
CA GLY A 189 -1.02 -15.09 0.45
C GLY A 189 -1.97 -15.30 -0.74
N THR A 190 -3.26 -15.03 -0.56
CA THR A 190 -4.23 -14.99 -1.68
C THR A 190 -4.80 -13.60 -1.82
N GLY A 191 -5.22 -13.22 -3.03
CA GLY A 191 -5.86 -11.92 -3.23
C GLY A 191 -6.20 -11.64 -4.69
N LEU A 192 -6.59 -10.39 -4.95
CA LEU A 192 -6.85 -9.91 -6.30
C LEU A 192 -5.62 -9.17 -6.82
N VAL A 193 -5.15 -9.56 -8.00
CA VAL A 193 -4.12 -8.88 -8.74
C VAL A 193 -4.78 -8.05 -9.83
N VAL A 194 -4.55 -6.74 -9.78
CA VAL A 194 -5.09 -5.78 -10.75
C VAL A 194 -3.95 -5.17 -11.54
N VAL A 195 -4.00 -5.31 -12.87
CA VAL A 195 -3.02 -4.69 -13.76
C VAL A 195 -3.61 -3.40 -14.32
N VAL A 196 -2.89 -2.30 -14.11
CA VAL A 196 -3.25 -0.97 -14.57
C VAL A 196 -2.22 -0.50 -15.59
N GLU A 197 -2.69 -0.09 -16.77
CA GLU A 197 -1.87 0.55 -17.79
C GLU A 197 -2.15 2.06 -17.81
N GLY A 198 -1.12 2.88 -18.03
CA GLY A 198 -1.29 4.33 -18.11
C GLY A 198 0.03 5.10 -18.13
N GLU A 199 -0.03 6.39 -18.47
CA GLU A 199 1.13 7.28 -18.30
C GLU A 199 1.45 7.46 -16.80
N PRO A 200 2.73 7.77 -16.44
CA PRO A 200 3.12 8.04 -15.07
C PRO A 200 2.27 9.16 -14.45
N THR A 201 1.41 8.79 -13.51
CA THR A 201 0.48 9.70 -12.84
C THR A 201 -0.02 9.07 -11.54
N GLU A 202 -0.57 9.89 -10.64
CA GLU A 202 -1.14 9.40 -9.38
C GLU A 202 -2.60 8.99 -9.57
N LEU A 203 -2.92 7.73 -9.28
CA LEU A 203 -4.26 7.15 -9.39
C LEU A 203 -4.68 6.50 -8.08
N ARG A 204 -5.98 6.22 -7.97
CA ARG A 204 -6.56 5.48 -6.87
C ARG A 204 -7.35 4.31 -7.41
N LEU A 205 -6.92 3.12 -7.03
CA LEU A 205 -7.63 1.88 -7.29
C LEU A 205 -8.55 1.59 -6.09
N THR A 206 -9.82 1.33 -6.37
CA THR A 206 -10.80 0.88 -5.38
C THR A 206 -11.42 -0.41 -5.86
N VAL A 207 -11.34 -1.45 -5.04
CA VAL A 207 -12.02 -2.72 -5.29
C VAL A 207 -13.09 -2.90 -4.24
N THR A 208 -14.34 -3.05 -4.70
CA THR A 208 -15.50 -3.32 -3.85
C THR A 208 -15.86 -4.79 -4.00
N ALA A 209 -15.79 -5.54 -2.91
CA ALA A 209 -16.15 -6.95 -2.86
C ALA A 209 -17.69 -7.13 -2.90
N PRO A 210 -18.19 -8.35 -3.18
CA PRO A 210 -19.63 -8.63 -3.25
C PRO A 210 -20.42 -8.32 -1.97
N ASP A 211 -19.75 -8.34 -0.81
CA ASP A 211 -20.33 -8.00 0.49
C ASP A 211 -20.35 -6.49 0.78
N GLY A 212 -19.80 -5.67 -0.11
CA GLY A 212 -19.70 -4.22 -0.02
C GLY A 212 -18.45 -3.72 0.71
N THR A 213 -17.57 -4.60 1.19
CA THR A 213 -16.27 -4.19 1.73
C THR A 213 -15.39 -3.62 0.62
N THR A 214 -14.54 -2.64 0.95
CA THR A 214 -13.72 -1.94 -0.05
C THR A 214 -12.25 -1.94 0.33
N ALA A 215 -11.40 -2.41 -0.59
CA ALA A 215 -9.96 -2.20 -0.53
C ALA A 215 -9.59 -1.00 -1.41
N VAL A 216 -8.69 -0.15 -0.93
CA VAL A 216 -8.26 1.07 -1.64
C VAL A 216 -6.75 1.11 -1.66
N GLU A 217 -6.17 1.27 -2.85
CA GLU A 217 -4.73 1.41 -3.05
C GLU A 217 -4.42 2.68 -3.85
N ARG A 218 -3.29 3.33 -3.54
CA ARG A 218 -2.83 4.50 -4.28
C ARG A 218 -1.69 4.07 -5.20
N LEU A 219 -1.86 4.32 -6.49
CA LEU A 219 -0.82 4.21 -7.49
C LEU A 219 -0.09 5.55 -7.59
N THR A 220 1.23 5.50 -7.58
CA THR A 220 2.11 6.66 -7.69
C THR A 220 2.70 6.77 -9.11
N ASP A 221 3.29 7.92 -9.40
CA ASP A 221 4.06 8.12 -10.63
C ASP A 221 5.19 7.09 -10.79
N GLU A 222 5.73 6.56 -9.68
CA GLU A 222 6.80 5.56 -9.70
C GLU A 222 6.27 4.18 -10.09
N ASP A 223 5.10 3.79 -9.57
CA ASP A 223 4.48 2.50 -9.89
C ASP A 223 4.16 2.39 -11.38
N LEU A 224 3.73 3.50 -12.00
CA LEU A 224 3.38 3.58 -13.43
C LEU A 224 4.54 4.04 -14.32
N ARG A 225 5.77 4.10 -13.81
CA ARG A 225 6.91 4.65 -14.53
C ARG A 225 7.17 3.94 -15.87
N ASP A 226 6.94 2.64 -15.91
CA ASP A 226 7.14 1.80 -17.09
C ASP A 226 5.86 1.65 -17.94
N GLY A 227 4.80 2.40 -17.61
CA GLY A 227 3.53 2.39 -18.32
C GLY A 227 2.52 1.35 -17.83
N THR A 228 2.92 0.51 -16.88
CA THR A 228 2.11 -0.55 -16.30
C THR A 228 2.43 -0.70 -14.82
N ALA A 229 1.42 -0.87 -13.98
CA ALA A 229 1.54 -1.18 -12.57
C ALA A 229 0.72 -2.41 -12.22
N THR A 230 1.29 -3.31 -11.40
CA THR A 230 0.59 -4.46 -10.84
C THR A 230 0.27 -4.17 -9.38
N VAL A 231 -1.02 -4.21 -9.04
CA VAL A 231 -1.52 -3.97 -7.69
C VAL A 231 -2.00 -5.27 -7.09
N GLU A 232 -1.35 -5.69 -6.02
CA GLU A 232 -1.70 -6.89 -5.26
C GLU A 232 -2.58 -6.49 -4.05
N LEU A 233 -3.84 -6.91 -4.08
CA LEU A 233 -4.81 -6.68 -3.01
C LEU A 233 -5.06 -7.99 -2.27
N GLU A 234 -4.28 -8.19 -1.21
CA GLU A 234 -4.39 -9.37 -0.33
C GLU A 234 -5.77 -9.49 0.32
N ASP A 235 -6.21 -10.73 0.51
CA ASP A 235 -7.50 -11.11 1.09
C ASP A 235 -7.83 -10.38 2.40
N TRP A 236 -6.90 -10.22 3.34
CA TRP A 236 -7.12 -9.55 4.63
C TRP A 236 -7.50 -8.07 4.51
N ARG A 237 -7.33 -7.46 3.34
CA ARG A 237 -7.84 -6.11 3.05
C ARG A 237 -9.35 -6.10 2.85
N PHE A 238 -9.92 -7.25 2.55
CA PHE A 238 -11.34 -7.55 2.58
C PHE A 238 -11.59 -8.28 3.92
N ASP A 239 -12.70 -8.04 4.61
CA ASP A 239 -12.91 -8.61 5.97
C ASP A 239 -13.09 -10.15 5.97
N ALA A 240 -12.79 -10.84 4.86
CA ALA A 240 -12.91 -12.26 4.61
C ALA A 240 -12.06 -12.72 3.40
N PRO A 241 -11.82 -14.03 3.23
CA PRO A 241 -11.23 -14.60 2.00
C PRO A 241 -12.02 -14.23 0.73
N LEU A 242 -11.44 -14.47 -0.44
CA LEU A 242 -12.14 -14.28 -1.72
C LEU A 242 -13.40 -15.17 -1.80
N ARG A 243 -14.51 -14.60 -2.26
CA ARG A 243 -15.83 -15.23 -2.28
C ARG A 243 -16.45 -15.14 -3.68
N ALA A 244 -17.39 -16.04 -3.95
CA ALA A 244 -18.19 -15.95 -5.16
C ALA A 244 -18.95 -14.62 -5.24
N GLY A 245 -19.00 -14.06 -6.44
CA GLY A 245 -19.71 -12.82 -6.73
C GLY A 245 -18.92 -11.88 -7.62
N THR A 246 -19.50 -10.70 -7.84
CA THR A 246 -18.92 -9.66 -8.69
C THR A 246 -18.19 -8.64 -7.83
N TYR A 247 -16.89 -8.51 -8.10
CA TYR A 247 -16.02 -7.45 -7.59
C TYR A 247 -16.07 -6.27 -8.55
N GLU A 248 -16.40 -5.09 -8.03
CA GLU A 248 -16.33 -3.85 -8.80
C GLU A 248 -14.94 -3.24 -8.64
N VAL A 249 -14.23 -3.06 -9.76
CA VAL A 249 -12.89 -2.48 -9.79
C VAL A 249 -12.99 -1.11 -10.42
N GLU A 250 -12.75 -0.07 -9.63
CA GLU A 250 -12.77 1.31 -10.05
C GLU A 250 -11.38 1.92 -10.00
N LEU A 251 -10.93 2.43 -11.14
CA LEU A 251 -9.76 3.27 -11.24
C LEU A 251 -10.22 4.72 -11.31
N SER A 252 -9.76 5.54 -10.37
CA SER A 252 -10.09 6.96 -10.31
C SER A 252 -8.81 7.78 -10.31
N ALA A 253 -8.87 8.96 -10.91
CA ALA A 253 -7.86 9.97 -10.66
C ALA A 253 -7.95 10.39 -9.19
N LEU A 254 -6.88 10.97 -8.62
CA LEU A 254 -6.96 11.56 -7.28
C LEU A 254 -8.03 12.66 -7.16
N THR A 255 -8.50 13.15 -8.31
CA THR A 255 -9.63 14.05 -8.43
C THR A 255 -10.99 13.42 -8.03
N GLY A 256 -11.02 12.11 -7.77
CA GLY A 256 -12.26 11.35 -7.56
C GLY A 256 -13.09 11.17 -8.84
N VAL A 257 -12.59 11.62 -9.99
CA VAL A 257 -13.17 11.29 -11.28
C VAL A 257 -12.78 9.87 -11.62
N THR A 258 -13.78 9.00 -11.76
CA THR A 258 -13.60 7.65 -12.30
C THR A 258 -13.03 7.76 -13.71
N VAL A 259 -11.85 7.18 -13.88
CA VAL A 259 -11.12 7.08 -15.14
C VAL A 259 -11.59 5.85 -15.90
N ASP A 260 -11.62 4.72 -15.20
CA ASP A 260 -12.02 3.44 -15.76
C ASP A 260 -12.75 2.62 -14.69
N ARG A 261 -13.61 1.71 -15.14
CA ARG A 261 -14.32 0.79 -14.28
C ARG A 261 -14.53 -0.53 -15.01
N THR A 262 -14.15 -1.61 -14.35
CA THR A 262 -14.44 -2.96 -14.80
C THR A 262 -15.04 -3.77 -13.65
N THR A 263 -15.47 -4.98 -13.98
CA THR A 263 -15.96 -5.95 -13.00
C THR A 263 -15.25 -7.27 -13.20
N TYR A 264 -14.83 -7.89 -12.11
CA TYR A 264 -14.30 -9.24 -12.09
C TYR A 264 -15.29 -10.14 -11.36
N THR A 265 -15.58 -11.32 -11.88
CA THR A 265 -16.56 -12.23 -11.27
C THR A 265 -15.90 -13.55 -10.97
N ILE A 266 -15.99 -13.95 -9.70
CA ILE A 266 -15.68 -15.30 -9.23
C ILE A 266 -17.01 -16.05 -9.27
N GLU A 267 -17.19 -16.98 -10.21
CA GLU A 267 -18.46 -17.69 -10.40
C GLU A 267 -18.70 -18.70 -9.26
N THR A 268 -17.64 -19.42 -8.89
CA THR A 268 -17.65 -20.49 -7.90
C THR A 268 -16.70 -20.16 -6.76
N GLU A 269 -17.22 -20.19 -5.53
CA GLU A 269 -16.41 -19.96 -4.34
C GLU A 269 -15.35 -21.04 -4.19
N PRO A 270 -14.16 -20.72 -3.63
CA PRO A 270 -13.16 -21.73 -3.31
C PRO A 270 -13.79 -22.86 -2.50
N THR A 271 -13.78 -24.07 -3.06
CA THR A 271 -14.43 -25.22 -2.44
C THR A 271 -13.44 -26.37 -2.41
N PRO A 272 -12.95 -26.78 -1.23
CA PRO A 272 -12.05 -27.91 -1.14
C PRO A 272 -12.82 -29.21 -1.38
N SER A 273 -12.29 -30.06 -2.25
CA SER A 273 -12.72 -31.45 -2.39
C SER A 273 -11.62 -32.38 -1.92
N LEU A 274 -11.95 -33.27 -0.98
CA LEU A 274 -11.03 -34.29 -0.53
C LEU A 274 -11.00 -35.41 -1.56
N ARG A 275 -9.87 -35.57 -2.25
CA ARG A 275 -9.72 -36.54 -3.35
C ARG A 275 -9.31 -37.91 -2.83
N GLN A 276 -8.32 -37.94 -1.95
CA GLN A 276 -7.78 -39.17 -1.41
C GLN A 276 -7.01 -38.91 -0.11
N VAL A 277 -7.08 -39.88 0.81
CA VAL A 277 -6.27 -39.92 2.04
C VAL A 277 -5.54 -41.25 2.09
N GLU A 278 -4.26 -41.22 2.44
CA GLU A 278 -3.46 -42.42 2.68
C GLU A 278 -2.74 -42.32 4.02
N VAL A 279 -2.77 -43.41 4.78
CA VAL A 279 -1.94 -43.59 5.97
C VAL A 279 -0.69 -44.36 5.54
N VAL A 280 0.45 -43.69 5.60
CA VAL A 280 1.74 -44.25 5.23
C VAL A 280 2.47 -44.70 6.51
N PRO A 281 2.84 -45.99 6.62
CA PRO A 281 3.59 -46.47 7.78
C PRO A 281 5.00 -45.86 7.82
N PRO A 282 5.71 -45.97 8.96
CA PRO A 282 7.08 -45.47 9.09
C PRO A 282 7.99 -46.07 8.02
N ASN A 283 8.79 -45.22 7.34
CA ASN A 283 9.66 -45.60 6.23
C ASN A 283 8.95 -46.21 5.00
N GLY A 284 7.61 -46.18 4.95
CA GLY A 284 6.84 -46.54 3.77
C GLY A 284 6.85 -45.40 2.74
N GLU A 285 6.72 -45.73 1.46
CA GLU A 285 6.51 -44.74 0.41
C GLU A 285 5.00 -44.55 0.18
N PRO A 286 4.51 -43.32 -0.04
CA PRO A 286 3.12 -43.08 -0.40
C PRO A 286 2.80 -43.77 -1.74
N THR A 287 1.68 -44.48 -1.80
CA THR A 287 1.18 -45.13 -3.02
C THR A 287 0.09 -44.33 -3.72
N ILE A 288 -0.40 -43.27 -3.07
CA ILE A 288 -1.32 -42.28 -3.59
C ILE A 288 -0.76 -41.64 -4.87
N ASP A 289 -1.61 -41.57 -5.89
CA ASP A 289 -1.24 -40.94 -7.15
C ASP A 289 -1.35 -39.42 -6.95
N VAL A 290 -0.22 -38.78 -6.69
CA VAL A 290 -0.15 -37.32 -6.52
C VAL A 290 -0.14 -36.67 -7.91
N PRO A 291 -1.11 -35.78 -8.21
CA PRO A 291 -1.09 -35.03 -9.46
C PRO A 291 0.26 -34.30 -9.63
N THR A 292 0.83 -34.38 -10.84
CA THR A 292 2.16 -33.80 -11.14
C THR A 292 2.25 -32.29 -10.97
N ASP A 293 1.11 -31.61 -10.97
CA ASP A 293 0.94 -30.17 -10.80
C ASP A 293 0.50 -29.80 -9.37
N ALA A 294 0.51 -30.74 -8.42
CA ALA A 294 0.08 -30.47 -7.07
C ALA A 294 1.11 -29.68 -6.27
N THR A 295 0.65 -28.64 -5.58
CA THR A 295 1.46 -27.93 -4.58
C THR A 295 1.64 -28.83 -3.36
N GLY A 296 2.85 -28.97 -2.84
CA GLY A 296 3.15 -29.88 -1.74
C GLY A 296 3.58 -29.14 -0.47
N ARG A 297 3.03 -29.55 0.68
CA ARG A 297 3.49 -29.14 2.00
C ARG A 297 3.66 -30.36 2.89
N GLU A 298 4.83 -30.50 3.50
CA GLU A 298 5.16 -31.60 4.39
C GLU A 298 5.58 -31.08 5.76
N SER A 299 5.04 -31.72 6.80
CA SER A 299 5.34 -31.46 8.19
C SER A 299 5.64 -32.77 8.89
N GLY A 300 6.73 -32.80 9.66
CA GLY A 300 7.23 -34.01 10.31
C GLY A 300 8.45 -34.63 9.61
N THR A 301 8.83 -35.82 10.04
CA THR A 301 10.05 -36.52 9.58
C THR A 301 9.71 -37.84 8.87
N GLU A 302 10.54 -38.29 7.93
CA GLU A 302 10.35 -39.54 7.16
C GLU A 302 10.21 -40.81 8.02
N SER A 303 10.67 -40.78 9.28
CA SER A 303 10.61 -41.89 10.22
C SER A 303 9.28 -42.04 10.97
N GLN A 304 8.29 -41.18 10.71
CA GLN A 304 6.98 -41.17 11.39
C GLN A 304 5.88 -41.87 10.57
N VAL A 305 4.76 -42.23 11.22
CA VAL A 305 3.51 -42.50 10.50
C VAL A 305 3.08 -41.19 9.85
N ARG A 306 2.74 -41.20 8.56
CA ARG A 306 2.36 -39.99 7.81
C ARG A 306 0.95 -40.11 7.29
N ILE A 307 0.17 -39.05 7.44
CA ILE A 307 -1.14 -38.90 6.82
C ILE A 307 -0.95 -38.02 5.58
N VAL A 308 -1.10 -38.62 4.41
CA VAL A 308 -1.02 -37.92 3.12
C VAL A 308 -2.44 -37.61 2.67
N THR A 309 -2.74 -36.34 2.50
CA THR A 309 -4.07 -35.85 2.12
C THR A 309 -3.95 -35.09 0.81
N VAL A 310 -4.72 -35.50 -0.20
CA VAL A 310 -4.82 -34.81 -1.50
C VAL A 310 -6.14 -34.05 -1.53
N ILE A 311 -6.05 -32.72 -1.62
CA ILE A 311 -7.17 -31.80 -1.67
C ILE A 311 -7.16 -31.14 -3.05
N ALA A 312 -8.32 -30.93 -3.66
CA ALA A 312 -8.43 -30.12 -4.86
C ALA A 312 -9.30 -28.88 -4.59
N ASN A 313 -8.97 -27.76 -5.24
CA ASN A 313 -9.80 -26.57 -5.22
C ASN A 313 -10.74 -26.61 -6.44
N GLU A 314 -12.03 -26.84 -6.21
CA GLU A 314 -13.03 -26.85 -7.29
C GLU A 314 -13.60 -25.45 -7.59
N GLY A 315 -13.13 -24.41 -6.88
CA GLY A 315 -13.55 -23.03 -7.09
C GLY A 315 -12.71 -22.27 -8.11
N ASP A 316 -13.13 -21.03 -8.39
CA ASP A 316 -12.52 -20.16 -9.40
C ASP A 316 -11.51 -19.17 -8.82
N ALA A 317 -11.19 -19.27 -7.53
CA ALA A 317 -10.20 -18.41 -6.86
C ALA A 317 -9.25 -19.24 -5.98
N PRO A 318 -7.97 -18.84 -5.89
CA PRO A 318 -7.01 -19.48 -4.99
C PRO A 318 -7.47 -19.29 -3.54
N SER A 319 -7.21 -20.30 -2.71
CA SER A 319 -7.50 -20.21 -1.28
C SER A 319 -6.56 -21.08 -0.47
N GLU A 320 -6.36 -20.69 0.77
CA GLU A 320 -5.76 -21.54 1.79
C GLU A 320 -6.78 -22.57 2.29
N PHE A 321 -6.38 -23.84 2.31
CA PHE A 321 -7.13 -24.93 2.90
C PHE A 321 -6.29 -25.60 3.98
N ALA A 322 -6.92 -25.89 5.11
CA ALA A 322 -6.24 -26.47 6.26
C ALA A 322 -6.68 -27.92 6.49
N THR A 323 -5.72 -28.82 6.62
CA THR A 323 -5.95 -30.21 7.03
C THR A 323 -5.79 -30.31 8.53
N ARG A 324 -6.83 -30.75 9.24
CA ARG A 324 -6.83 -31.02 10.69
C ARG A 324 -7.03 -32.50 10.95
N LEU A 325 -6.19 -33.07 11.80
CA LEU A 325 -6.28 -34.47 12.22
C LEU A 325 -6.89 -34.55 13.62
N VAL A 326 -8.03 -35.22 13.78
CA VAL A 326 -8.78 -35.32 15.04
C VAL A 326 -8.89 -36.77 15.50
N ALA A 327 -8.67 -37.00 16.79
CA ALA A 327 -8.85 -38.31 17.43
C ALA A 327 -9.90 -38.22 18.54
N GLY A 328 -10.76 -39.24 18.65
CA GLY A 328 -11.74 -39.37 19.73
C GLY A 328 -12.69 -38.17 19.86
N ASP A 329 -12.82 -37.65 21.07
CA ASP A 329 -13.76 -36.57 21.42
C ASP A 329 -13.26 -35.14 21.06
N GLY A 330 -12.21 -35.01 20.24
CA GLY A 330 -11.86 -33.73 19.58
C GLY A 330 -10.51 -33.08 19.91
N GLU A 331 -9.57 -33.78 20.57
CA GLU A 331 -8.36 -33.14 21.17
C GLU A 331 -7.05 -33.26 20.35
N PHE A 332 -7.10 -33.69 19.08
CA PHE A 332 -5.88 -33.70 18.25
C PHE A 332 -5.94 -32.60 17.17
N VAL A 333 -4.88 -31.80 17.08
CA VAL A 333 -4.81 -30.58 16.24
C VAL A 333 -3.39 -30.41 15.71
N THR A 334 -2.95 -31.33 14.84
CA THR A 334 -1.94 -30.93 13.85
C THR A 334 -2.69 -30.31 12.69
N VAL A 335 -2.36 -29.05 12.37
CA VAL A 335 -2.97 -28.29 11.28
C VAL A 335 -1.89 -27.93 10.30
N GLU A 336 -2.02 -28.42 9.08
CA GLU A 336 -1.20 -27.96 7.96
C GLU A 336 -2.09 -27.26 6.95
N ALA A 337 -1.70 -26.04 6.59
CA ALA A 337 -2.44 -25.21 5.66
C ALA A 337 -1.65 -25.04 4.36
N ILE A 338 -2.35 -25.09 3.23
CA ILE A 338 -1.76 -25.00 1.91
C ILE A 338 -2.63 -24.12 1.01
N VAL A 339 -2.00 -23.23 0.26
CA VAL A 339 -2.67 -22.46 -0.79
C VAL A 339 -2.78 -23.32 -2.04
N ILE A 340 -3.99 -23.44 -2.57
CA ILE A 340 -4.28 -24.21 -3.79
C ILE A 340 -4.96 -23.30 -4.81
N GLU A 341 -4.33 -23.18 -5.98
CA GLU A 341 -4.85 -22.45 -7.14
C GLU A 341 -6.19 -23.04 -7.67
N PRO A 342 -7.00 -22.26 -8.39
CA PRO A 342 -8.23 -22.74 -9.03
C PRO A 342 -8.01 -23.98 -9.90
N GLY A 343 -8.82 -25.03 -9.69
CA GLY A 343 -8.76 -26.28 -10.46
C GLY A 343 -7.48 -27.11 -10.25
N ARG A 344 -6.60 -26.71 -9.33
CA ARG A 344 -5.39 -27.46 -8.97
C ARG A 344 -5.62 -28.35 -7.75
N SER A 345 -4.66 -29.24 -7.54
CA SER A 345 -4.58 -30.06 -6.33
C SER A 345 -3.46 -29.58 -5.43
N GLY A 346 -3.60 -29.85 -4.14
CA GLY A 346 -2.59 -29.66 -3.12
C GLY A 346 -2.43 -30.95 -2.33
N VAL A 347 -1.22 -31.19 -1.84
CA VAL A 347 -0.89 -32.33 -0.98
C VAL A 347 -0.38 -31.81 0.34
N THR A 348 -1.05 -32.20 1.42
CA THR A 348 -0.54 -32.01 2.79
C THR A 348 -0.08 -33.35 3.33
N VAL A 349 1.16 -33.41 3.80
CA VAL A 349 1.73 -34.57 4.49
C VAL A 349 1.92 -34.20 5.95
N VAL A 350 1.21 -34.89 6.84
CA VAL A 350 1.26 -34.66 8.28
C VAL A 350 1.88 -35.87 8.97
N GLY A 351 3.08 -35.70 9.52
CA GLY A 351 3.75 -36.70 10.36
C GLY A 351 3.15 -36.75 11.77
N LEU A 352 2.85 -37.96 12.24
CA LEU A 352 2.41 -38.26 13.60
C LEU A 352 3.60 -38.76 14.41
N SER A 353 3.82 -38.20 15.59
CA SER A 353 4.80 -38.76 16.52
C SER A 353 4.32 -40.11 17.09
N ASP A 354 5.24 -40.92 17.60
CA ASP A 354 4.86 -42.20 18.25
C ASP A 354 3.88 -41.98 19.41
N GLU A 355 4.02 -40.88 20.14
CA GLU A 355 3.09 -40.47 21.20
C GLU A 355 1.68 -40.18 20.66
N ASP A 356 1.59 -39.55 19.48
CA ASP A 356 0.31 -39.28 18.81
C ASP A 356 -0.35 -40.58 18.34
N VAL A 357 0.42 -41.49 17.73
CA VAL A 357 -0.07 -42.81 17.30
C VAL A 357 -0.59 -43.62 18.49
N GLU A 358 0.18 -43.71 19.58
CA GLU A 358 -0.25 -44.39 20.81
C GLU A 358 -1.50 -43.76 21.41
N ARG A 359 -1.60 -42.43 21.37
CA ARG A 359 -2.76 -41.69 21.87
C ARG A 359 -4.01 -42.00 21.04
N VAL A 360 -3.92 -41.98 19.72
CA VAL A 360 -5.03 -42.33 18.81
C VAL A 360 -5.50 -43.77 19.07
N HIS A 361 -4.59 -44.73 19.24
CA HIS A 361 -4.96 -46.11 19.61
C HIS A 361 -5.65 -46.20 20.97
N ARG A 362 -5.27 -45.37 21.93
CA ARG A 362 -5.84 -45.36 23.28
C ARG A 362 -7.22 -44.70 23.34
N GLU A 363 -7.42 -43.63 22.59
CA GLU A 363 -8.60 -42.76 22.70
C GLU A 363 -9.69 -43.09 21.68
N SER A 364 -9.30 -43.59 20.50
CA SER A 364 -10.22 -43.88 19.38
C SER A 364 -9.96 -45.24 18.72
N ASP A 365 -9.33 -46.19 19.43
CA ASP A 365 -9.06 -47.56 18.92
C ASP A 365 -8.32 -47.57 17.57
N GLY A 366 -7.52 -46.54 17.32
CA GLY A 366 -6.72 -46.38 16.10
C GLY A 366 -7.43 -45.62 14.97
N GLU A 367 -8.69 -45.20 15.16
CA GLU A 367 -9.45 -44.39 14.20
C GLU A 367 -9.03 -42.91 14.29
N LEU A 368 -8.68 -42.32 13.15
CA LEU A 368 -8.34 -40.91 13.01
C LEU A 368 -9.28 -40.26 12.00
N GLU A 369 -9.80 -39.10 12.35
CA GLU A 369 -10.65 -38.29 11.49
C GLU A 369 -9.81 -37.20 10.83
N VAL A 370 -9.79 -37.18 9.49
CA VAL A 370 -9.09 -36.18 8.66
C VAL A 370 -10.13 -35.18 8.19
N GLU A 371 -10.06 -33.97 8.74
CA GLU A 371 -10.96 -32.86 8.42
C GLU A 371 -10.25 -31.87 7.49
N VAL A 372 -10.93 -31.44 6.44
CA VAL A 372 -10.50 -30.30 5.61
C VAL A 372 -11.33 -29.08 6.00
N ILE A 373 -10.62 -28.01 6.35
CA ILE A 373 -11.18 -26.77 6.88
C ILE A 373 -11.01 -25.66 5.85
N PHE A 374 -12.06 -24.88 5.68
CA PHE A 374 -12.10 -23.66 4.88
C PHE A 374 -12.96 -22.61 5.60
N ASP A 375 -12.49 -21.35 5.65
CA ASP A 375 -13.14 -20.24 6.38
C ASP A 375 -13.54 -20.59 7.84
N GLY A 376 -12.72 -21.42 8.51
CA GLY A 376 -12.97 -21.86 9.88
C GLY A 376 -14.02 -22.96 10.05
N GLU A 377 -14.62 -23.44 8.97
CA GLU A 377 -15.62 -24.51 8.95
C GLU A 377 -15.06 -25.83 8.40
N VAL A 378 -15.53 -26.96 8.92
CA VAL A 378 -15.19 -28.29 8.39
C VAL A 378 -16.06 -28.55 7.16
N VAL A 379 -15.43 -28.65 5.99
CA VAL A 379 -16.15 -28.82 4.72
C VAL A 379 -16.30 -30.30 4.36
N THR A 380 -15.26 -31.10 4.63
CA THR A 380 -15.27 -32.53 4.34
C THR A 380 -14.41 -33.28 5.34
N THR A 381 -14.75 -34.55 5.53
CA THR A 381 -14.16 -35.40 6.55
C THR A 381 -13.99 -36.82 6.00
N GLU A 382 -12.84 -37.45 6.24
CA GLU A 382 -12.59 -38.87 5.97
C GLU A 382 -12.04 -39.55 7.22
N ARG A 383 -12.44 -40.81 7.44
CA ARG A 383 -11.95 -41.61 8.58
C ARG A 383 -10.95 -42.63 8.11
N VAL A 384 -9.81 -42.67 8.77
CA VAL A 384 -8.72 -43.59 8.45
C VAL A 384 -8.26 -44.35 9.68
N MET A 385 -7.74 -45.56 9.47
CA MET A 385 -7.21 -46.40 10.54
C MET A 385 -5.69 -46.31 10.54
N LEU A 386 -5.11 -46.00 11.69
CA LEU A 386 -3.67 -46.08 11.87
C LEU A 386 -3.20 -47.55 11.89
N PRO A 387 -1.99 -47.84 11.40
CA PRO A 387 -1.39 -49.15 11.58
C PRO A 387 -1.32 -49.49 13.07
N ALA A 388 -1.51 -50.76 13.41
CA ALA A 388 -1.37 -51.23 14.78
C ALA A 388 0.02 -50.86 15.31
N PRO A 389 0.16 -50.46 16.59
CA PRO A 389 1.46 -50.18 17.15
C PRO A 389 2.33 -51.43 17.01
N GLU A 390 3.57 -51.27 16.56
CA GLU A 390 4.51 -52.38 16.53
C GLU A 390 4.65 -52.90 17.95
N THR A 391 4.05 -54.05 18.24
CA THR A 391 4.31 -54.75 19.50
C THR A 391 5.77 -55.17 19.45
N ASP A 392 6.59 -54.44 20.21
CA ASP A 392 8.00 -54.67 20.41
C ASP A 392 8.22 -56.17 20.69
N SER A 393 8.56 -56.89 19.63
CA SER A 393 8.81 -58.32 19.68
C SER A 393 10.26 -58.45 20.11
N GLY A 394 10.46 -58.41 21.43
CA GLY A 394 11.76 -58.27 22.08
C GLY A 394 12.77 -59.37 21.83
#